data_AF-A0A8J7RHS7-F1
#
_entry.id   AF-A0A8J7RHS7-F1
#
_cell.length_a   1.000
_cell.length_b   1.000
_cell.length_c   1.000
_cell.angle_alpha   90.00
_cell.angle_beta   90.00
_cell.angle_gamma   90.00
#
_symmetry.space_group_name_H-M   'P 1'
#
loop_
_entity.id
_entity.type
_entity.pdbx_description
1 polymer ?
#
loop_
_entity_poly.entity_id
_entity_poly.type
_entity_poly.pdbx_seq_one_letter_code
_entity_poly.pdbx_strand_id
1 'polypeptide(L)'
;MKISKIYVENEINDKNKSEEKIVISENQIIFLNAEEDINNYKNEYKIFYKVRYDDIRDYIDNDVLKKDIFVKYPGNHTFTYIKAGTFVTCVVADSKTTYPVLEAGSTVLQDGILATLKSKKGVIRYLKSPVSGTLFFMNELFEGDRSIYIFAIVENFENL
;
A
#
# COMPACT_ATOMS: atom_id res chain seq x y z
N MET A 1 -15.10 5.08 -1.30
CA MET A 1 -14.24 3.89 -1.04
C MET A 1 -13.69 4.03 0.38
N LYS A 2 -13.74 2.98 1.20
CA LYS A 2 -12.98 3.00 2.46
C LYS A 2 -11.51 2.76 2.11
N ILE A 3 -10.59 3.53 2.68
CA ILE A 3 -9.18 3.55 2.27
C ILE A 3 -8.35 2.91 3.38
N SER A 4 -7.43 2.03 3.01
CA SER A 4 -6.43 1.47 3.94
C SER A 4 -5.55 2.57 4.51
N LYS A 5 -5.19 2.45 5.79
CA LYS A 5 -4.21 3.34 6.41
C LYS A 5 -2.83 2.72 6.26
N ILE A 6 -1.85 3.51 5.85
CA ILE A 6 -0.48 3.06 5.65
C ILE A 6 0.39 3.81 6.63
N TYR A 7 1.32 3.09 7.21
CA TYR A 7 2.30 3.62 8.13
C TYR A 7 3.68 3.21 7.63
N VAL A 8 4.59 4.17 7.55
CA VAL A 8 5.95 3.97 7.03
C VAL A 8 6.96 4.26 8.13
N GLU A 9 7.97 3.40 8.21
CA GLU A 9 9.03 3.49 9.23
C GLU A 9 9.77 4.83 9.17
N ASN A 10 9.86 5.52 10.31
CA ASN A 10 10.60 6.78 10.49
C ASN A 10 10.27 7.87 9.46
N GLU A 11 9.07 7.85 8.86
CA GLU A 11 8.63 8.84 7.88
C GLU A 11 8.06 10.09 8.58
N ILE A 12 8.95 10.88 9.17
CA ILE A 12 8.61 12.16 9.80
C ILE A 12 8.56 13.23 8.71
N ASN A 13 7.37 13.73 8.35
CA ASN A 13 7.27 14.89 7.47
C ASN A 13 6.25 15.91 8.02
N ASP A 14 6.41 17.19 7.66
CA ASP A 14 5.53 18.28 8.11
C ASP A 14 4.07 18.12 7.64
N LYS A 15 3.82 17.32 6.60
CA LYS A 15 2.48 16.93 6.10
C LYS A 15 1.87 15.77 6.90
N ASN A 16 2.70 15.02 7.62
CA ASN A 16 2.45 13.83 8.43
C ASN A 16 2.83 14.13 9.90
N LYS A 17 2.43 15.31 10.41
CA LYS A 17 2.07 15.45 11.84
C LYS A 17 0.87 14.56 12.14
N SER A 18 0.97 13.27 11.80
CA SER A 18 -0.10 12.33 11.95
C SER A 18 -0.23 12.07 13.43
N GLU A 19 -1.40 12.42 13.96
CA GLU A 19 -1.82 12.05 15.30
C GLU A 19 -1.71 10.53 15.51
N GLU A 20 -1.97 9.76 14.45
CA GLU A 20 -1.85 8.32 14.48
C GLU A 20 -0.41 7.87 14.22
N LYS A 21 0.15 7.16 15.17
CA LYS A 21 1.45 6.49 15.09
C LYS A 21 1.27 5.04 15.52
N ILE A 22 2.15 4.18 15.06
CA ILE A 22 2.24 2.81 15.58
C ILE A 22 3.69 2.50 15.90
N VAL A 23 3.88 1.63 16.88
CA VAL A 23 5.20 1.09 17.20
C VAL A 23 5.14 -0.43 17.13
N ILE A 24 6.19 -1.02 16.54
CA ILE A 24 6.26 -2.45 16.26
C ILE A 24 7.60 -2.98 16.79
N SER A 25 7.53 -4.06 17.56
CA SER A 25 8.67 -4.90 17.92
C SER A 25 8.47 -6.30 17.34
N GLU A 26 9.36 -7.24 17.64
CA GLU A 26 9.25 -8.62 17.16
C GLU A 26 7.93 -9.29 17.59
N ASN A 27 7.40 -8.94 18.76
CA ASN A 27 6.28 -9.64 19.39
C ASN A 27 5.05 -8.77 19.60
N GLN A 28 5.13 -7.46 19.33
CA GLN A 28 4.06 -6.53 19.69
C GLN A 28 3.85 -5.47 18.62
N ILE A 29 2.58 -5.12 18.41
CA ILE A 29 2.14 -3.98 17.62
C ILE A 29 1.27 -3.12 18.53
N ILE A 30 1.66 -1.87 18.73
CA ILE A 30 0.97 -0.92 19.61
C ILE A 30 0.50 0.26 18.76
N PHE A 31 -0.80 0.54 18.80
CA PHE A 31 -1.39 1.72 18.18
C PHE A 31 -1.38 2.86 19.20
N LEU A 32 -0.61 3.91 18.90
CA LEU A 32 -0.43 5.03 19.83
C LEU A 32 -1.52 6.07 19.64
N ASN A 33 -1.95 6.66 20.76
CA ASN A 33 -2.78 7.85 20.75
C ASN A 33 -1.95 9.09 20.37
N ALA A 34 -2.63 10.17 19.96
CA ALA A 34 -2.00 11.41 19.52
C ALA A 34 -1.02 12.01 20.55
N GLU A 35 -1.38 11.90 21.83
CA GLU A 35 -0.70 12.49 22.97
C GLU A 35 0.43 11.63 23.56
N GLU A 36 0.59 10.38 23.10
CA GLU A 36 1.63 9.51 23.62
C GLU A 36 3.03 9.97 23.18
N ASP A 37 3.94 10.06 24.16
CA ASP A 37 5.34 10.39 23.90
C ASP A 37 6.06 9.21 23.24
N ILE A 38 6.49 9.42 22.01
CA ILE A 38 7.20 8.43 21.20
C ILE A 38 8.56 8.05 21.81
N ASN A 39 9.14 8.91 22.65
CA ASN A 39 10.42 8.64 23.31
C ASN A 39 10.34 7.41 24.23
N ASN A 40 9.15 7.07 24.73
CA ASN A 40 8.94 5.88 25.55
C ASN A 40 9.19 4.57 24.79
N TYR A 41 9.25 4.61 23.45
CA TYR A 41 9.31 3.42 22.61
C TYR A 41 10.57 3.33 21.73
N LYS A 42 11.35 4.42 21.61
CA LYS A 42 12.48 4.54 20.64
C LYS A 42 13.56 3.45 20.75
N ASN A 43 13.76 2.86 21.93
CA ASN A 43 14.86 1.91 22.16
C ASN A 43 14.48 0.45 21.88
N GLU A 44 13.19 0.13 21.88
CA GLU A 44 12.69 -1.24 21.80
C GLU A 44 11.80 -1.50 20.58
N TYR A 45 11.29 -0.43 19.96
CA TYR A 45 10.32 -0.51 18.88
C TYR A 45 10.73 0.31 17.67
N LYS A 46 10.41 -0.21 16.49
CA LYS A 46 10.37 0.57 15.26
C LYS A 46 9.13 1.47 15.28
N ILE A 47 9.31 2.71 14.86
CA ILE A 47 8.24 3.72 14.86
C ILE A 47 7.76 3.93 13.44
N PHE A 48 6.44 3.91 13.25
CA PHE A 48 5.82 4.17 11.96
C PHE A 48 4.83 5.31 12.06
N TYR A 49 4.88 6.15 11.04
CA TYR A 49 4.03 7.34 10.91
C TYR A 49 3.01 7.09 9.83
N LYS A 50 1.76 7.47 10.09
CA LYS A 50 0.69 7.33 9.10
C LYS A 50 0.97 8.30 7.95
N VAL A 51 1.08 7.76 6.75
CA VAL A 51 1.22 8.53 5.52
C VAL A 51 -0.15 8.69 4.86
N ARG A 52 -0.45 9.88 4.33
CA ARG A 52 -1.73 10.18 3.71
C ARG A 52 -1.53 10.67 2.28
N TYR A 53 -2.16 9.98 1.32
CA TYR A 53 -2.05 10.28 -0.11
C TYR A 53 -0.62 10.25 -0.66
N ASP A 54 0.31 9.58 0.02
CA ASP A 54 1.64 9.37 -0.53
C ASP A 54 1.59 8.38 -1.69
N ASP A 55 2.52 8.59 -2.60
CA ASP A 55 2.76 7.71 -3.72
C ASP A 55 3.62 6.54 -3.24
N ILE A 56 3.12 5.30 -3.35
CA ILE A 56 3.88 4.12 -2.92
C ILE A 56 5.24 4.01 -3.63
N ARG A 57 5.36 4.61 -4.82
CA ARG A 57 6.60 4.68 -5.58
C ARG A 57 7.72 5.38 -4.82
N ASP A 58 7.39 6.31 -3.91
CA ASP A 58 8.39 7.00 -3.09
C ASP A 58 9.08 6.06 -2.10
N TYR A 59 8.47 4.91 -1.80
CA TYR A 59 9.01 3.90 -0.87
C TYR A 59 9.59 2.67 -1.56
N ILE A 60 9.59 2.64 -2.90
CA ILE A 60 10.10 1.53 -3.70
C ILE A 60 11.33 2.00 -4.49
N ASP A 61 12.33 1.12 -4.62
CA ASP A 61 13.49 1.30 -5.48
C ASP A 61 13.79 -0.03 -6.19
N ASN A 62 13.83 -0.04 -7.52
CA ASN A 62 14.00 -1.24 -8.35
C ASN A 62 13.09 -2.41 -7.90
N ASP A 63 11.80 -2.15 -7.72
CA ASP A 63 10.79 -3.12 -7.27
C ASP A 63 11.03 -3.69 -5.85
N VAL A 64 11.87 -3.04 -5.04
CA VAL A 64 12.16 -3.43 -3.66
C VAL A 64 11.77 -2.32 -2.70
N LEU A 65 11.13 -2.67 -1.58
CA LEU A 65 10.78 -1.69 -0.55
C LEU A 65 12.02 -1.15 0.19
N LYS A 66 12.13 0.17 0.27
CA LYS A 66 13.23 0.88 0.96
C LYS A 66 13.05 0.94 2.48
N LYS A 67 11.80 0.86 2.96
CA LYS A 67 11.42 1.02 4.36
C LYS A 67 10.37 0.00 4.72
N ASP A 68 10.27 -0.33 6.01
CA ASP A 68 9.17 -1.16 6.47
C ASP A 68 7.85 -0.41 6.31
N ILE A 69 6.81 -1.14 5.92
CA ILE A 69 5.45 -0.64 5.74
C ILE A 69 4.49 -1.48 6.58
N PHE A 70 3.59 -0.79 7.27
CA PHE A 70 2.44 -1.40 7.91
C PHE A 70 1.16 -0.88 7.27
N VAL A 71 0.27 -1.80 6.88
CA VAL A 71 -1.02 -1.46 6.29
C VAL A 71 -2.12 -1.94 7.21
N LYS A 72 -3.04 -1.05 7.58
CA LYS A 72 -4.28 -1.37 8.28
C LYS A 72 -5.45 -1.22 7.33
N TYR A 73 -6.16 -2.32 7.06
CA TYR A 73 -7.27 -2.33 6.12
C TYR A 73 -8.55 -1.73 6.71
N PRO A 74 -9.52 -1.29 5.88
CA PRO A 74 -10.77 -0.66 6.31
C PRO A 74 -11.60 -1.39 7.37
N GLY A 75 -11.42 -2.71 7.50
CA GLY A 75 -12.08 -3.53 8.51
C GLY A 75 -11.54 -3.35 9.93
N ASN A 76 -10.45 -2.61 10.14
CA ASN A 76 -9.76 -2.39 11.41
C ASN A 76 -9.23 -3.64 12.15
N HIS A 77 -9.57 -4.84 11.69
CA HIS A 77 -9.13 -6.12 12.26
C HIS A 77 -8.01 -6.80 11.47
N THR A 78 -7.84 -6.41 10.20
CA THR A 78 -6.83 -6.99 9.32
C THR A 78 -5.73 -5.98 9.06
N PHE A 79 -4.49 -6.43 9.13
CA PHE A 79 -3.31 -5.63 8.82
C PHE A 79 -2.20 -6.51 8.23
N THR A 80 -1.27 -5.87 7.55
CA THR A 80 -0.08 -6.51 6.98
C THR A 80 1.15 -5.68 7.33
N TYR A 81 2.20 -6.36 7.79
CA TYR A 81 3.51 -5.77 8.01
C TYR A 81 4.47 -6.32 6.95
N ILE A 82 5.09 -5.41 6.20
CA ILE A 82 5.96 -5.71 5.07
C ILE A 82 7.33 -5.11 5.39
N LYS A 83 8.36 -5.95 5.42
CA LYS A 83 9.73 -5.52 5.75
C LYS A 83 10.38 -4.82 4.55
N ALA A 84 11.27 -3.88 4.81
CA ALA A 84 12.22 -3.39 3.84
C ALA A 84 12.99 -4.56 3.20
N GLY A 85 13.34 -4.43 1.92
CA GLY A 85 13.94 -5.52 1.14
C GLY A 85 12.93 -6.49 0.53
N THR A 86 11.63 -6.38 0.84
CA THR A 86 10.60 -7.19 0.18
C THR A 86 10.42 -6.72 -1.27
N PHE A 87 10.40 -7.67 -2.21
CA PHE A 87 10.01 -7.42 -3.59
C PHE A 87 8.53 -7.07 -3.69
N VAL A 88 8.23 -6.05 -4.48
CA VAL A 88 6.89 -5.54 -4.73
C VAL A 88 6.71 -5.39 -6.22
N THR A 89 5.71 -6.08 -6.75
CA THR A 89 5.29 -5.92 -8.13
C THR A 89 4.27 -4.79 -8.24
N CYS A 90 4.66 -3.71 -8.92
CA CYS A 90 3.80 -2.59 -9.22
C CYS A 90 3.17 -2.74 -10.61
N VAL A 91 1.84 -2.66 -10.69
CA VAL A 91 1.10 -2.71 -11.95
C VAL A 91 0.34 -1.40 -12.14
N VAL A 92 0.50 -0.78 -13.30
CA VAL A 92 -0.15 0.50 -13.62
C VAL A 92 -1.31 0.29 -14.58
N ALA A 93 -2.48 0.80 -14.22
CA ALA A 93 -3.65 0.93 -15.07
C ALA A 93 -3.74 2.36 -15.61
N ASP A 94 -3.23 2.60 -16.83
CA ASP A 94 -3.41 3.86 -17.55
C ASP A 94 -4.47 3.70 -18.63
N SER A 95 -5.59 4.40 -18.47
CA SER A 95 -6.67 4.46 -19.45
C SER A 95 -7.48 5.75 -19.29
N LYS A 96 -8.31 6.06 -20.29
CA LYS A 96 -9.23 7.20 -20.24
C LYS A 96 -10.21 7.08 -19.08
N THR A 97 -10.71 5.88 -18.84
CA THR A 97 -11.47 5.54 -17.63
C THR A 97 -11.00 4.17 -17.15
N THR A 98 -10.75 4.08 -15.85
CA THR A 98 -10.29 2.87 -15.18
C THR A 98 -11.24 2.55 -14.04
N TYR A 99 -11.63 1.29 -13.95
CA TYR A 99 -12.49 0.77 -12.90
C TYR A 99 -11.70 -0.31 -12.14
N PRO A 100 -11.08 0.00 -10.99
CA PRO A 100 -10.46 -1.02 -10.16
C PRO A 100 -11.51 -2.04 -9.69
N VAL A 101 -11.16 -3.33 -9.73
CA VAL A 101 -12.05 -4.44 -9.37
C VAL A 101 -11.82 -4.90 -7.94
N LEU A 102 -10.62 -4.65 -7.40
CA LEU A 102 -10.18 -5.13 -6.09
C LEU A 102 -9.78 -3.96 -5.19
N GLU A 103 -9.86 -4.20 -3.87
CA GLU A 103 -9.37 -3.28 -2.85
C GLU A 103 -8.07 -3.79 -2.24
N ALA A 104 -7.28 -2.88 -1.66
CA ALA A 104 -6.10 -3.25 -0.89
C ALA A 104 -6.49 -4.18 0.28
N GLY A 105 -5.72 -5.25 0.46
CA GLY A 105 -5.97 -6.37 1.36
C GLY A 105 -6.48 -7.62 0.66
N SER A 106 -6.79 -7.54 -0.64
CA SER A 106 -7.22 -8.69 -1.42
C SER A 106 -6.05 -9.60 -1.80
N THR A 107 -6.27 -10.91 -1.72
CA THR A 107 -5.43 -11.89 -2.41
C THR A 107 -5.71 -11.84 -3.91
N VAL A 108 -4.65 -11.87 -4.70
CA VAL A 108 -4.71 -11.91 -6.16
C VAL A 108 -3.98 -13.15 -6.66
N LEU A 109 -4.54 -13.78 -7.68
CA LEU A 109 -3.85 -14.82 -8.44
C LEU A 109 -3.22 -14.20 -9.68
N GLN A 110 -2.15 -14.82 -10.17
CA GLN A 110 -1.64 -14.57 -11.51
C GLN A 110 -2.76 -14.67 -12.53
N ASP A 111 -2.78 -13.74 -13.49
CA ASP A 111 -3.84 -13.51 -14.47
C ASP A 111 -5.21 -13.08 -13.93
N GLY A 112 -5.35 -12.91 -12.61
CA GLY A 112 -6.53 -12.34 -11.97
C GLY A 112 -6.75 -10.88 -12.39
N ILE A 113 -8.01 -10.48 -12.56
CA ILE A 113 -8.34 -9.13 -13.04
C ILE A 113 -8.17 -8.12 -11.91
N LEU A 114 -7.29 -7.13 -12.12
CA LEU A 114 -7.07 -6.00 -11.21
C LEU A 114 -8.01 -4.84 -11.52
N ALA A 115 -8.19 -4.53 -12.81
CA ALA A 115 -9.00 -3.40 -13.25
C ALA A 115 -9.63 -3.64 -14.62
N THR A 116 -10.76 -2.98 -14.87
CA THR A 116 -11.35 -2.84 -16.20
C THR A 116 -10.96 -1.48 -16.78
N LEU A 117 -10.39 -1.48 -17.98
CA LEU A 117 -9.91 -0.30 -18.69
C LEU A 117 -10.85 0.02 -19.84
N LYS A 118 -11.39 1.25 -19.89
CA LYS A 118 -12.24 1.73 -20.98
C LYS A 118 -11.53 2.85 -21.74
N SER A 119 -11.30 2.63 -23.03
CA SER A 119 -10.74 3.65 -23.93
C SER A 119 -11.76 4.73 -24.29
N LYS A 120 -11.30 5.83 -24.89
CA LYS A 120 -12.18 6.91 -25.39
C LYS A 120 -13.23 6.43 -26.40
N LYS A 121 -12.92 5.38 -27.19
CA LYS A 121 -13.84 4.79 -28.18
C LYS A 121 -14.77 3.72 -27.57
N GLY A 122 -14.73 3.50 -26.26
CA GLY A 122 -15.55 2.51 -25.58
C GLY A 122 -15.02 1.07 -25.62
N VAL A 123 -13.84 0.83 -26.20
CA VAL A 123 -13.20 -0.50 -26.14
C VAL A 123 -12.82 -0.83 -24.70
N ILE A 124 -13.24 -2.01 -24.25
CA ILE A 124 -12.97 -2.54 -22.91
C ILE A 124 -11.77 -3.49 -22.96
N ARG A 125 -10.85 -3.35 -22.01
CA ARG A 125 -9.72 -4.26 -21.76
C ARG A 125 -9.65 -4.57 -20.27
N TYR A 126 -8.94 -5.64 -19.92
CA TYR A 126 -8.70 -6.01 -18.53
C TYR A 126 -7.22 -5.88 -18.23
N LEU A 127 -6.90 -5.21 -17.13
CA LEU A 127 -5.59 -5.28 -16.52
C LEU A 127 -5.55 -6.53 -15.64
N LYS A 128 -4.59 -7.41 -15.89
CA LYS A 128 -4.40 -8.64 -15.14
C LYS A 128 -3.17 -8.54 -14.25
N SER A 129 -3.20 -9.26 -13.12
CA SER A 129 -2.05 -9.41 -12.25
C SER A 129 -0.99 -10.27 -12.94
N PRO A 130 0.27 -9.83 -13.02
CA PRO A 130 1.35 -10.66 -13.55
C PRO A 130 1.78 -11.76 -12.58
N VAL A 131 1.40 -11.65 -11.29
CA VAL A 131 1.87 -12.51 -10.20
C VAL A 131 0.73 -12.85 -9.22
N SER A 132 0.91 -13.92 -8.46
CA SER A 132 0.05 -14.27 -7.33
C SER A 132 0.59 -13.64 -6.04
N GLY A 133 -0.29 -13.10 -5.19
CA GLY A 133 0.16 -12.41 -3.98
C GLY A 133 -0.95 -11.67 -3.26
N THR A 134 -0.56 -10.68 -2.48
CA THR A 134 -1.47 -9.79 -1.75
C THR A 134 -1.34 -8.37 -2.28
N LEU A 135 -2.44 -7.81 -2.78
CA LEU A 135 -2.53 -6.40 -3.15
C LEU A 135 -2.54 -5.58 -1.85
N PHE A 136 -1.43 -5.01 -1.43
CA PHE A 136 -1.37 -4.29 -0.15
C PHE A 136 -1.63 -2.79 -0.29
N PHE A 137 -1.49 -2.25 -1.50
CA PHE A 137 -1.72 -0.84 -1.78
C PHE A 137 -2.36 -0.61 -3.14
N MET A 138 -3.25 0.38 -3.18
CA MET A 138 -3.83 0.92 -4.41
C MET A 138 -4.17 2.39 -4.20
N ASN A 139 -3.71 3.26 -5.10
CA ASN A 139 -4.15 4.65 -5.16
C ASN A 139 -4.46 5.08 -6.60
N GLU A 140 -5.28 6.12 -6.71
CA GLU A 140 -5.50 6.85 -7.94
C GLU A 140 -4.45 7.95 -8.05
N LEU A 141 -3.79 8.01 -9.19
CA LEU A 141 -2.92 9.10 -9.61
C LEU A 141 -3.74 9.98 -10.57
N PHE A 142 -4.04 11.21 -10.15
CA PHE A 142 -4.79 12.14 -10.98
C PHE A 142 -3.85 12.88 -11.94
N GLU A 143 -3.91 12.51 -13.22
CA GLU A 143 -3.23 13.23 -14.31
C GLU A 143 -4.25 13.79 -15.29
N GLY A 144 -4.67 15.04 -15.06
CA GLY A 144 -5.64 15.73 -15.91
C GLY A 144 -7.02 15.07 -15.90
N ASP A 145 -7.41 14.50 -17.04
CA ASP A 145 -8.71 13.86 -17.26
C ASP A 145 -8.63 12.32 -17.33
N ARG A 146 -7.51 11.75 -16.89
CA ARG A 146 -7.25 10.30 -16.83
C ARG A 146 -7.30 9.81 -15.39
N SER A 147 -7.90 8.63 -15.21
CA SER A 147 -7.87 7.90 -13.94
C SER A 147 -6.81 6.82 -14.03
N ILE A 148 -5.59 7.17 -13.61
CA ILE A 148 -4.48 6.23 -13.54
C ILE A 148 -4.52 5.58 -12.16
N TYR A 149 -4.41 4.26 -12.09
CA TYR A 149 -4.28 3.55 -10.80
C TYR A 149 -2.97 2.78 -10.79
N ILE A 150 -2.31 2.73 -9.64
CA ILE A 150 -1.21 1.82 -9.38
C ILE A 150 -1.63 0.79 -8.33
N PHE A 151 -1.29 -0.46 -8.60
CA PHE A 151 -1.54 -1.62 -7.76
C PHE A 151 -0.19 -2.13 -7.28
N ALA A 152 0.04 -2.24 -5.98
CA ALA A 152 1.27 -2.79 -5.43
C ALA A 152 1.00 -4.13 -4.75
N ILE A 153 1.68 -5.17 -5.23
CA ILE A 153 1.45 -6.56 -4.86
C ILE A 153 2.72 -7.09 -4.20
N VAL A 154 2.60 -7.63 -2.99
CA VAL A 154 3.64 -8.48 -2.40
C VAL A 154 3.37 -9.89 -2.87
N GLU A 155 4.36 -10.50 -3.51
CA GLU A 155 4.25 -11.86 -4.04
C GLU A 155 4.22 -12.88 -2.90
N ASN A 156 3.37 -13.89 -3.07
CA ASN A 156 3.45 -15.08 -2.23
C ASN A 156 4.56 -15.95 -2.82
N PHE A 157 5.73 -15.96 -2.20
CA PHE A 157 6.74 -16.97 -2.53
C PHE A 157 6.23 -18.33 -2.03
N GLU A 158 5.50 -19.04 -2.89
CA GLU A 158 5.50 -20.49 -2.80
C GLU A 158 6.92 -20.91 -3.21
N ASN A 159 7.72 -21.37 -2.23
CA ASN A 159 8.97 -22.06 -2.54
C ASN A 159 8.64 -23.24 -3.46
N LEU A 160 8.87 -23.06 -4.77
CA LEU A 160 8.89 -24.13 -5.76
C LEU A 160 10.18 -24.93 -5.64
#